data_AF-A0AAW2VEC6-F1
#
_entry.id   AF-A0AAW2VEC6-F1
#
_cell.length_a   1.000
_cell.length_b   1.000
_cell.length_c   1.000
_cell.angle_alpha   90.00
_cell.angle_beta   90.00
_cell.angle_gamma   90.00
#
_symmetry.space_group_name_H-M   'P 1'
#
loop_
_entity.id
_entity.type
_entity.pdbx_description
1 polymer ?
#
loop_
_entity_poly.entity_id
_entity_poly.type
_entity_poly.pdbx_seq_one_letter_code
_entity_poly.pdbx_strand_id
1 'polypeptide(L)'
;MGVFTFVCRGSGDDWSAKQLNGDLEASADSTFELQRKLVQAALSADSSGAVQSSFAYVTPSSAVFQVIVGGGGGGGAFVGGGAAAPAASGGGAEAPPAEEKKEEKEESDDDMGFSLFD
;
A
#
# COMPACT_ATOMS: atom_id res chain seq x y z
N MET A 1 -4.68 16.05 -10.25
CA MET A 1 -4.70 14.90 -9.34
C MET A 1 -6.13 14.36 -9.34
N GLY A 2 -6.36 13.25 -10.03
CA GLY A 2 -7.66 12.57 -10.04
C GLY A 2 -7.75 11.59 -8.88
N VAL A 3 -8.86 11.58 -8.16
CA VAL A 3 -9.15 10.59 -7.11
C VAL A 3 -10.36 9.79 -7.53
N PHE A 4 -10.15 8.52 -7.79
CA PHE A 4 -11.17 7.56 -8.19
C PHE A 4 -11.46 6.66 -7.00
N THR A 5 -12.64 6.83 -6.39
CA THR A 5 -13.10 5.96 -5.30
C THR A 5 -14.06 4.93 -5.87
N PHE A 6 -13.82 3.65 -5.60
CA PHE A 6 -14.63 2.53 -6.05
C PHE A 6 -15.18 1.76 -4.85
N VAL A 7 -16.45 1.38 -4.95
CA VAL A 7 -17.09 0.44 -4.04
C VAL A 7 -16.98 -0.95 -4.67
N CYS A 8 -16.20 -1.82 -4.03
CA CYS A 8 -15.97 -3.20 -4.45
C CYS A 8 -16.90 -4.14 -3.69
N ARG A 9 -17.52 -5.09 -4.39
CA ARG A 9 -18.40 -6.11 -3.83
C ARG A 9 -18.02 -7.48 -4.38
N GLY A 10 -17.72 -8.40 -3.48
CA GLY A 10 -17.45 -9.80 -3.75
C GLY A 10 -18.71 -10.64 -3.63
N SER A 11 -18.85 -11.62 -4.52
CA SER A 11 -19.91 -12.63 -4.54
C SER A 11 -19.29 -13.98 -4.88
N GLY A 12 -18.85 -14.71 -3.85
CA GLY A 12 -18.07 -15.94 -4.05
C GLY A 12 -16.67 -15.59 -4.59
N ASP A 13 -16.32 -16.16 -5.73
CA ASP A 13 -15.03 -15.91 -6.40
C ASP A 13 -15.06 -14.63 -7.25
N ASP A 14 -16.25 -14.16 -7.64
CA ASP A 14 -16.40 -12.98 -8.50
C ASP A 14 -16.38 -11.68 -7.69
N TRP A 15 -15.65 -10.70 -8.21
CA TRP A 15 -15.59 -9.35 -7.67
C TRP A 15 -16.04 -8.34 -8.71
N SER A 16 -16.83 -7.37 -8.26
CA SER A 16 -17.28 -6.23 -9.06
C SER A 16 -16.97 -4.93 -8.34
N ALA A 17 -16.74 -3.86 -9.09
CA ALA A 17 -16.49 -2.54 -8.55
C ALA A 17 -17.17 -1.46 -9.38
N LYS A 18 -17.73 -0.48 -8.69
CA LYS A 18 -18.35 0.70 -9.28
C LYS A 18 -17.76 1.95 -8.68
N GLN A 19 -17.46 2.93 -9.52
CA GLN A 19 -17.01 4.23 -9.06
C GLN A 19 -18.11 4.91 -8.24
N LEU A 20 -17.76 5.48 -7.10
CA LEU A 20 -18.70 6.18 -6.22
C LEU A 20 -19.30 7.41 -6.93
N ASN A 21 -18.44 8.17 -7.63
CA ASN A 21 -18.80 9.35 -8.40
C ASN A 21 -18.21 9.21 -9.81
N GLY A 22 -18.97 8.65 -10.75
CA GLY A 22 -18.56 8.45 -12.14
C GLY A 22 -19.13 7.16 -12.73
N ASP A 23 -18.76 6.88 -13.99
CA ASP A 23 -19.33 5.79 -14.78
C ASP A 23 -18.34 4.61 -14.95
N LEU A 24 -17.19 4.63 -14.28
CA LEU A 24 -16.22 3.54 -14.36
C LEU A 24 -16.67 2.35 -13.52
N GLU A 25 -16.74 1.19 -14.16
CA GLU A 25 -17.01 -0.09 -13.50
C GLU A 25 -16.13 -1.20 -14.08
N ALA A 26 -15.85 -2.22 -13.27
CA ALA A 26 -15.12 -3.41 -13.70
C ALA A 26 -15.54 -4.63 -12.89
N SER A 27 -15.37 -5.81 -13.48
CA SER A 27 -15.50 -7.09 -12.81
C SER A 27 -14.32 -8.01 -13.12
N ALA A 28 -14.01 -8.90 -12.18
CA ALA A 28 -12.99 -9.94 -12.34
C ALA A 28 -13.18 -11.07 -11.33
N ASP A 29 -12.50 -12.18 -11.59
CA ASP A 29 -12.60 -13.42 -10.80
C ASP A 29 -11.63 -13.40 -9.59
N SER A 30 -10.98 -12.25 -9.35
CA SER A 30 -10.15 -12.01 -8.17
C SER A 30 -9.99 -10.52 -7.89
N THR A 31 -9.68 -10.19 -6.63
CA THR A 31 -9.38 -8.81 -6.24
C THR A 31 -8.15 -8.24 -6.94
N PHE A 32 -7.17 -9.09 -7.24
CA PHE A 32 -5.94 -8.70 -7.93
C PHE A 32 -6.20 -8.23 -9.37
N GLU A 33 -6.99 -8.99 -10.13
CA GLU A 33 -7.36 -8.60 -11.50
C GLU A 33 -8.27 -7.38 -11.51
N LEU A 34 -9.21 -7.31 -10.58
CA LEU A 34 -10.09 -6.15 -10.42
C LEU A 34 -9.28 -4.89 -10.18
N GLN A 35 -8.34 -4.91 -9.23
CA GLN A 35 -7.47 -3.76 -8.93
C GLN A 35 -6.70 -3.29 -10.17
N ARG A 36 -6.13 -4.21 -10.95
CA ARG A 36 -5.40 -3.87 -12.20
C ARG A 36 -6.32 -3.25 -13.25
N LYS A 37 -7.50 -3.82 -13.47
CA LYS A 37 -8.51 -3.29 -14.40
C LYS A 37 -8.94 -1.89 -14.00
N LEU A 38 -9.21 -1.65 -12.72
CA LEU A 38 -9.60 -0.34 -12.22
C LEU A 38 -8.48 0.70 -12.29
N VAL A 39 -7.23 0.31 -11.99
CA VAL A 39 -6.08 1.21 -12.15
C VAL A 39 -5.88 1.60 -13.61
N GLN A 40 -6.00 0.63 -14.54
CA GLN A 40 -5.94 0.91 -15.97
C GLN A 40 -7.09 1.82 -16.44
N ALA A 41 -8.31 1.60 -15.94
CA ALA A 41 -9.46 2.44 -16.24
C ALA A 41 -9.32 3.87 -15.70
N ALA A 42 -8.76 4.03 -14.49
CA ALA A 42 -8.46 5.34 -13.91
C ALA A 42 -7.37 6.08 -14.71
N LEU A 43 -6.35 5.36 -15.16
CA LEU A 43 -5.28 5.89 -16.01
C LEU A 43 -5.75 6.29 -17.41
N SER A 44 -6.72 5.57 -17.99
CA SER A 44 -7.30 5.94 -19.28
C SER A 44 -8.26 7.12 -19.17
N ALA A 45 -8.91 7.29 -18.01
CA ALA A 45 -9.80 8.41 -17.73
C ALA A 45 -9.04 9.71 -17.42
N ASP A 46 -7.94 9.65 -16.67
CA ASP A 46 -7.08 10.81 -16.36
C ASP A 46 -5.69 10.62 -16.96
N SER A 47 -5.40 11.33 -18.04
CA SER A 47 -4.10 11.22 -18.70
C SER A 47 -3.00 11.89 -17.88
N SER A 48 -1.98 11.10 -17.54
CA SER A 48 -0.67 11.45 -16.97
C SER A 48 -0.58 11.67 -15.45
N GLY A 49 0.38 10.98 -14.84
CA GLY A 49 0.73 11.10 -13.43
C GLY A 49 1.20 9.79 -12.81
N ALA A 50 1.92 9.88 -11.69
CA ALA A 50 2.17 8.70 -10.85
C ALA A 50 0.82 8.17 -10.33
N VAL A 51 0.68 6.84 -10.27
CA VAL A 51 -0.51 6.18 -9.71
C VAL A 51 -0.18 5.69 -8.31
N GLN A 52 -1.06 6.00 -7.38
CA GLN A 52 -1.10 5.35 -6.08
C GLN A 52 -2.47 4.73 -5.88
N SER A 53 -2.54 3.53 -5.32
CA SER A 53 -3.80 2.86 -5.04
C SER A 53 -3.83 2.25 -3.65
N SER A 54 -4.98 2.28 -2.99
CA SER A 54 -5.22 1.62 -1.70
C SER A 54 -6.46 0.76 -1.78
N PHE A 55 -6.38 -0.46 -1.24
CA PHE A 55 -7.50 -1.39 -1.17
C PHE A 55 -7.77 -1.77 0.28
N ALA A 56 -8.94 -1.44 0.79
CA ALA A 56 -9.33 -1.69 2.17
C ALA A 56 -10.62 -2.51 2.23
N TYR A 57 -10.56 -3.68 2.86
CA TYR A 57 -11.77 -4.45 3.16
C TYR A 57 -12.58 -3.77 4.26
N VAL A 58 -13.89 -3.65 4.04
CA VAL A 58 -14.87 -3.24 5.05
C VAL A 58 -15.53 -4.47 5.67
N THR A 59 -15.78 -5.48 4.83
CA THR A 59 -16.23 -6.82 5.23
C THR A 59 -15.54 -7.85 4.33
N PRO A 60 -15.61 -9.16 4.64
CA PRO A 60 -15.06 -10.19 3.76
C PRO A 60 -15.60 -10.15 2.32
N SER A 61 -16.80 -9.59 2.12
CA SER A 61 -17.48 -9.47 0.82
C SER A 61 -17.54 -8.04 0.26
N SER A 62 -16.94 -7.05 0.92
CA SER A 62 -17.00 -5.66 0.46
C SER A 62 -15.72 -4.89 0.79
N ALA A 63 -15.25 -4.09 -0.15
CA ALA A 63 -14.04 -3.29 0.01
C ALA A 63 -14.22 -1.90 -0.61
N VAL A 64 -13.40 -0.96 -0.18
CA VAL A 64 -13.22 0.34 -0.81
C VAL A 64 -11.87 0.35 -1.49
N PHE A 65 -11.84 0.74 -2.75
CA PHE A 65 -10.62 0.88 -3.52
C PHE A 65 -10.46 2.33 -3.97
N GLN A 66 -9.33 2.94 -3.68
CA GLN A 66 -9.02 4.30 -4.13
C GLN A 66 -7.84 4.26 -5.08
N VAL A 67 -7.97 4.94 -6.21
CA VAL A 67 -6.89 5.17 -7.17
C VAL A 67 -6.67 6.67 -7.30
N ILE A 68 -5.44 7.10 -7.07
CA ILE A 68 -5.01 8.49 -7.15
C ILE A 68 -4.05 8.60 -8.32
N VAL A 69 -4.38 9.45 -9.30
CA VAL A 69 -3.56 9.72 -10.49
C VAL A 69 -3.03 11.15 -10.42
N GLY A 70 -1.71 11.33 -10.50
CA GLY A 70 -1.10 12.66 -10.59
C GLY A 70 -0.88 13.37 -9.25
N GLY A 71 -0.70 12.61 -8.16
CA GLY A 71 -0.28 13.13 -6.86
C GLY A 71 1.23 12.95 -6.64
N GLY A 72 2.03 13.87 -7.15
CA GLY A 72 3.45 13.93 -6.82
C GLY A 72 3.65 14.62 -5.46
N GLY A 73 4.05 13.86 -4.44
CA GLY A 73 4.67 14.37 -3.22
C GLY A 73 3.78 15.19 -2.26
N GLY A 74 3.29 14.53 -1.20
CA GLY A 74 2.81 15.20 0.01
C GLY A 74 1.29 15.21 0.20
N GLY A 75 0.81 14.33 1.09
CA GLY A 75 -0.55 14.38 1.62
C GLY A 75 -1.32 13.08 1.47
N GLY A 76 -1.28 12.23 2.50
CA GLY A 76 -2.12 11.04 2.62
C GLY A 76 -1.34 9.73 2.52
N ALA A 77 -0.55 9.43 3.56
CA ALA A 77 -0.14 8.05 3.81
C ALA A 77 -1.39 7.22 4.13
N PHE A 78 -1.95 6.53 3.14
CA PHE A 78 -2.73 5.33 3.36
C PHE A 78 -1.78 4.15 3.15
N VAL A 79 -1.13 3.73 4.24
CA VAL A 79 -0.27 2.55 4.28
C VAL A 79 -1.16 1.32 4.06
N GLY A 80 -1.01 0.70 2.90
CA GLY A 80 -1.75 -0.51 2.53
C GLY A 80 -1.15 -1.17 1.29
N GLY A 81 0.06 -1.72 1.44
CA GLY A 81 0.63 -2.75 0.55
C GLY A 81 1.18 -2.29 -0.80
N GLY A 82 2.49 -2.42 -0.99
CA GLY A 82 3.13 -2.38 -2.31
C GLY A 82 4.34 -1.45 -2.37
N ALA A 83 5.50 -1.96 -1.97
CA ALA A 83 6.78 -1.33 -2.24
C ALA A 83 7.05 -1.27 -3.75
N ALA A 84 7.41 -0.09 -4.27
CA ALA A 84 8.38 0.07 -5.36
C ALA A 84 8.65 1.56 -5.64
N ALA A 85 9.82 2.03 -5.22
CA ALA A 85 10.69 2.87 -6.05
C ALA A 85 12.10 2.88 -5.42
N PRO A 86 13.13 2.28 -6.04
CA PRO A 86 14.50 2.53 -5.65
C PRO A 86 14.88 3.92 -6.18
N ALA A 87 15.05 4.90 -5.29
CA ALA A 87 15.78 6.11 -5.65
C ALA A 87 17.28 5.77 -5.58
N ALA A 88 17.88 5.53 -6.74
CA ALA A 88 19.31 5.34 -6.89
C ALA A 88 20.03 6.68 -7.16
N SER A 89 21.16 6.84 -6.46
CA SER A 89 22.40 7.49 -6.88
C SER A 89 22.57 9.01 -6.71
N GLY A 90 23.68 9.34 -6.03
CA GLY A 90 24.32 10.65 -5.89
C GLY A 90 24.73 10.85 -4.43
N GLY A 91 25.90 10.48 -3.93
CA GLY A 91 27.25 10.44 -4.51
C GLY A 91 28.14 11.12 -3.48
N GLY A 92 29.08 10.39 -2.88
CA GLY A 92 29.96 10.92 -1.83
C GLY A 92 30.63 9.80 -1.06
N ALA A 93 31.75 9.33 -1.59
CA ALA A 93 32.63 8.35 -0.97
C ALA A 93 33.31 8.95 0.26
N GLU A 94 33.37 8.17 1.34
CA GLU A 94 34.61 7.93 2.11
C GLU A 94 34.39 6.74 3.05
N ALA A 95 35.34 5.82 3.05
CA ALA A 95 35.41 4.66 3.94
C ALA A 95 36.83 4.64 4.54
N PRO A 96 37.12 3.75 5.50
CA PRO A 96 37.07 3.88 6.97
C PRO A 96 38.55 3.88 7.50
N PRO A 97 39.00 3.35 8.67
CA PRO A 97 38.36 2.76 9.86
C PRO A 97 39.00 3.15 11.23
N ALA A 98 38.40 2.75 12.36
CA ALA A 98 39.15 2.37 13.59
C ALA A 98 38.25 1.60 14.59
N GLU A 99 38.74 0.43 15.00
CA GLU A 99 38.24 -0.44 16.07
C GLU A 99 38.34 0.23 17.45
N GLU A 100 37.45 -0.10 18.39
CA GLU A 100 37.86 -0.47 19.77
C GLU A 100 36.73 -1.17 20.55
N LYS A 101 37.14 -2.28 21.18
CA LYS A 101 36.38 -3.22 22.01
C LYS A 101 35.90 -2.59 23.32
N LYS A 102 34.75 -3.04 23.81
CA LYS A 102 34.63 -3.58 25.19
C LYS A 102 33.31 -4.32 25.43
N GLU A 103 33.47 -5.59 25.78
CA GLU A 103 32.57 -6.40 26.61
C GLU A 103 32.30 -5.63 27.94
N GLU A 104 31.18 -5.78 28.66
CA GLU A 104 30.77 -6.97 29.41
C GLU A 104 29.52 -6.63 30.29
N LYS A 105 28.80 -7.67 30.75
CA LYS A 105 27.72 -7.77 31.77
C LYS A 105 26.27 -7.72 31.29
N GLU A 106 25.58 -8.87 31.18
CA GLU A 106 25.09 -9.80 32.24
C GLU A 106 23.68 -9.41 32.75
N GLU A 107 22.74 -10.32 32.47
CA GLU A 107 21.75 -10.81 33.43
C GLU A 107 20.57 -9.89 33.82
N SER A 108 19.46 -10.02 33.09
CA SER A 108 18.11 -10.08 33.66
C SER A 108 17.16 -10.75 32.68
N ASP A 109 17.25 -12.07 32.68
CA ASP A 109 16.35 -13.04 32.05
C ASP A 109 15.16 -13.32 32.99
N ASP A 110 14.41 -12.26 33.35
CA ASP A 110 13.28 -12.34 34.29
C ASP A 110 12.13 -11.34 33.98
N ASP A 111 12.14 -10.71 32.79
CA ASP A 111 11.03 -9.87 32.29
C ASP A 111 10.47 -10.40 30.95
N MET A 112 10.71 -11.70 30.71
CA MET A 112 10.01 -12.53 29.72
C MET A 112 9.00 -13.45 30.44
N GLY A 113 8.40 -12.96 31.54
CA GLY A 113 7.68 -13.80 32.49
C GLY A 113 6.64 -13.12 33.39
N PHE A 114 6.26 -11.87 33.15
CA PHE A 114 5.15 -11.24 33.88
C PHE A 114 4.02 -10.79 32.95
N SER A 115 2.97 -11.61 32.91
CA SER A 115 1.59 -11.27 32.49
C SER A 115 1.33 -11.02 30.99
N LEU A 116 1.48 -12.07 30.17
CA LEU A 116 0.71 -12.24 28.92
C LEU A 116 -0.63 -12.96 29.15
N PHE A 117 -1.00 -13.21 30.42
CA PHE A 117 -2.31 -13.69 30.85
C PHE A 117 -2.64 -13.21 32.29
N ASP A 118 -2.41 -11.93 32.56
CA ASP A 118 -3.28 -11.20 33.50
C ASP A 118 -3.98 -10.07 32.76
#